data_AF-A0A0Q9C5M8-F1
#
_entry.id   AF-A0A0Q9C5M8-F1
#
_cell.length_a   1.000
_cell.length_b   1.000
_cell.length_c   1.000
_cell.angle_alpha   90.00
_cell.angle_beta   90.00
_cell.angle_gamma   90.00
#
_symmetry.space_group_name_H-M   'P 1'
#
loop_
_entity.id
_entity.type
_entity.pdbx_description
1 polymer ?
#
loop_
_entity_poly.entity_id
_entity_poly.type
_entity_poly.pdbx_seq_one_letter_code
_entity_poly.pdbx_strand_id
1 'polypeptide(L)'
;MTDHGSPSPRGRSTPGATNPSTGPGSPAAPGGPVAAVHRHLELVAAVLLAIATVMTAWSAFQSAQWGGEMATSYSAAGAARTESNRASTLAGQQTIIDVQLFTDWLSALDEEQGRVGPAPGYVPDPATYSGFLYARFREEFEPAVQAWVALDPSTNADAPPSPFAMDEYVLSATQESQRLEKKADAAAARAHHANGVKDNYVLATVLCASVLFFGGIGAKLSSPRLRLAMVGIGGVALLATLGVLISYPVQV
;
A
#
# COMPACT_ATOMS: atom_id res chain seq x y z
N MET A 1 -47.36 64.42 -19.91
CA MET A 1 -48.62 65.19 -19.79
C MET A 1 -49.14 64.85 -18.41
N THR A 2 -49.03 65.63 -17.34
CA THR A 2 -48.85 67.08 -17.03
C THR A 2 -48.46 67.07 -15.54
N ASP A 3 -47.35 67.66 -15.11
CA ASP A 3 -47.18 69.04 -14.60
C ASP A 3 -48.21 69.54 -13.57
N HIS A 4 -47.70 70.36 -12.65
CA HIS A 4 -48.28 71.18 -11.57
C HIS A 4 -48.26 70.54 -10.17
N GLY A 5 -47.63 71.10 -9.14
CA GLY A 5 -47.06 72.44 -8.95
C GLY A 5 -47.71 73.13 -7.75
N SER A 6 -46.97 73.22 -6.63
CA SER A 6 -47.03 74.27 -5.58
C SER A 6 -48.31 74.34 -4.72
N PRO A 7 -48.33 75.04 -3.55
CA PRO A 7 -47.35 76.02 -3.02
C PRO A 7 -46.98 75.92 -1.52
N SER A 8 -45.83 76.53 -1.16
CA SER A 8 -45.50 77.04 0.20
C SER A 8 -46.36 78.29 0.54
N PRO A 9 -46.47 78.81 1.80
CA PRO A 9 -45.35 79.60 2.38
C PRO A 9 -45.36 79.86 3.93
N ARG A 10 -44.29 80.54 4.39
CA ARG A 10 -44.12 81.33 5.65
C ARG A 10 -44.08 80.53 6.97
N GLY A 11 -43.14 80.70 7.90
CA GLY A 11 -42.09 81.70 8.07
C GLY A 11 -41.97 82.04 9.56
N ARG A 12 -40.81 81.83 10.18
CA ARG A 12 -40.18 82.74 11.16
C ARG A 12 -38.80 82.23 11.56
N SER A 13 -37.84 83.14 11.54
CA SER A 13 -36.46 82.97 11.95
C SER A 13 -36.21 83.65 13.30
N THR A 14 -35.11 83.21 13.94
CA THR A 14 -34.31 83.87 15.01
C THR A 14 -34.70 83.57 16.48
N PRO A 15 -33.77 83.76 17.45
CA PRO A 15 -32.74 82.77 17.79
C PRO A 15 -32.59 82.57 19.32
N GLY A 16 -32.10 81.41 19.76
CA GLY A 16 -31.84 81.15 21.18
C GLY A 16 -30.57 80.34 21.36
N ALA A 17 -29.48 81.04 21.64
CA ALA A 17 -28.23 80.44 22.10
C ALA A 17 -28.45 79.74 23.45
N THR A 18 -27.91 78.53 23.61
CA THR A 18 -27.15 78.05 24.78
C THR A 18 -26.93 76.54 24.68
N ASN A 19 -25.72 76.14 24.27
CA ASN A 19 -25.04 75.01 24.92
C ASN A 19 -24.41 75.59 26.21
N PRO A 20 -24.07 74.82 27.27
CA PRO A 20 -23.69 73.39 27.22
C PRO A 20 -24.16 72.55 28.44
N SER A 21 -24.15 71.22 28.32
CA SER A 21 -23.61 70.38 29.41
C SER A 21 -23.20 69.00 28.90
N THR A 22 -21.89 68.83 28.83
CA THR A 22 -21.17 67.57 28.92
C THR A 22 -21.64 66.77 30.14
N GLY A 23 -22.43 65.73 29.92
CA GLY A 23 -22.67 64.68 30.92
C GLY A 23 -21.41 63.82 31.07
N PRO A 24 -21.02 63.44 32.30
CA PRO A 24 -19.84 62.59 32.50
C PRO A 24 -20.09 61.21 31.89
N GLY A 25 -19.14 60.78 31.06
CA GLY A 25 -19.11 59.43 30.50
C GLY A 25 -19.23 58.40 31.61
N SER A 26 -20.27 57.56 31.53
CA SER A 26 -20.34 56.35 32.34
C SER A 26 -19.09 55.51 32.05
N PRO A 27 -18.33 55.06 33.07
CA PRO A 27 -17.25 54.12 32.84
C PRO A 27 -17.85 52.86 32.21
N ALA A 28 -17.35 52.47 31.05
CA ALA A 28 -17.69 51.18 30.44
C ALA A 28 -17.44 50.09 31.50
N ALA A 29 -18.53 49.46 31.97
CA ALA A 29 -18.44 48.36 32.90
C ALA A 29 -17.50 47.29 32.30
N PRO A 30 -16.57 46.72 33.08
CA PRO A 30 -15.73 45.64 32.59
C PRO A 30 -16.65 44.52 32.08
N GLY A 31 -16.48 44.15 30.81
CA GLY A 31 -17.35 43.18 30.14
C GLY A 31 -17.60 41.97 31.04
N GLY A 32 -18.87 41.71 31.36
CA GLY A 32 -19.26 40.66 32.29
C GLY A 32 -18.74 39.27 31.87
N PRO A 33 -18.78 38.27 32.77
CA PRO A 33 -18.19 36.94 32.57
C PRO A 33 -18.51 36.27 31.22
N VAL A 34 -19.65 36.58 30.61
CA VAL A 34 -20.07 36.10 29.28
C VAL A 34 -19.15 36.59 28.14
N ALA A 35 -18.63 37.83 28.21
CA ALA A 35 -17.73 38.40 27.21
C ALA A 35 -16.31 37.80 27.28
N ALA A 36 -15.85 37.46 28.50
CA ALA A 36 -14.59 36.77 28.70
C ALA A 36 -14.64 35.33 28.17
N VAL A 37 -15.72 34.58 28.46
CA VAL A 37 -15.94 33.22 27.95
C VAL A 37 -15.98 33.18 26.43
N HIS A 38 -16.62 34.17 25.78
CA HIS A 38 -16.68 34.26 24.32
C HIS A 38 -15.28 34.40 23.70
N ARG A 39 -14.43 35.25 24.28
CA ARG A 39 -13.05 35.49 23.83
C ARG A 39 -12.14 34.28 24.02
N HIS A 40 -12.29 33.56 25.14
CA HIS A 40 -11.56 32.32 25.36
C HIS A 40 -11.97 31.22 24.36
N LEU A 41 -13.27 31.11 24.05
CA LEU A 41 -13.76 30.17 23.03
C LEU A 41 -13.27 30.50 21.62
N GLU A 42 -13.11 31.79 21.29
CA GLU A 42 -12.50 32.23 20.03
C GLU A 42 -11.04 31.79 19.90
N LEU A 43 -10.26 32.03 20.95
CA LEU A 43 -8.86 31.63 20.97
C LEU A 43 -8.71 30.11 20.86
N VAL A 44 -9.50 29.36 21.63
CA VAL A 44 -9.49 27.89 21.61
C VAL A 44 -9.89 27.36 20.24
N ALA A 45 -10.92 27.92 19.61
CA ALA A 45 -11.31 27.55 18.26
C ALA A 45 -10.18 27.84 17.24
N ALA A 46 -9.55 29.02 17.31
CA ALA A 46 -8.45 29.38 16.41
C ALA A 46 -7.25 28.42 16.56
N VAL A 47 -6.89 28.07 17.78
CA VAL A 47 -5.81 27.09 18.07
C VAL A 47 -6.18 25.70 17.56
N LEU A 48 -7.43 25.25 17.79
CA LEU A 48 -7.94 23.98 17.25
C LEU A 48 -7.82 23.91 15.73
N LEU A 49 -8.22 24.97 15.02
CA LEU A 49 -8.12 25.02 13.56
C LEU A 49 -6.65 25.01 13.09
N ALA A 50 -5.78 25.78 13.75
CA ALA A 50 -4.37 25.83 13.38
C ALA A 50 -3.70 24.44 13.50
N ILE A 51 -3.93 23.75 14.62
CA ILE A 51 -3.41 22.40 14.84
C ILE A 51 -3.97 21.43 13.79
N ALA A 52 -5.30 21.42 13.58
CA ALA A 52 -5.93 20.55 12.59
C ALA A 52 -5.39 20.78 11.18
N THR A 53 -5.09 22.04 10.81
CA THR A 53 -4.51 22.39 9.51
C THR A 53 -3.11 21.80 9.34
N VAL A 54 -2.24 21.96 10.34
CA VAL A 54 -0.88 21.40 10.30
C VAL A 54 -0.92 19.87 10.23
N MET A 55 -1.77 19.23 11.03
CA MET A 55 -1.93 17.77 11.01
C MET A 55 -2.51 17.25 9.70
N THR A 56 -3.39 18.02 9.05
CA THR A 56 -3.90 17.71 7.71
C THR A 56 -2.77 17.66 6.70
N ALA A 57 -1.94 18.72 6.67
CA ALA A 57 -0.79 18.79 5.77
C ALA A 57 0.23 17.67 6.06
N TRP A 58 0.52 17.42 7.33
CA TRP A 58 1.42 16.35 7.76
C TRP A 58 0.92 14.96 7.35
N SER A 59 -0.37 14.69 7.55
CA SER A 59 -0.97 13.40 7.21
C SER A 59 -0.99 13.18 5.70
N ALA A 60 -1.31 14.21 4.92
CA ALA A 60 -1.22 14.14 3.46
C ALA A 60 0.21 13.86 2.97
N PHE A 61 1.20 14.52 3.56
CA PHE A 61 2.62 14.27 3.25
C PHE A 61 3.04 12.84 3.56
N GLN A 62 2.75 12.35 4.76
CA GLN A 62 3.08 10.97 5.17
C GLN A 62 2.35 9.93 4.32
N SER A 63 1.07 10.15 4.00
CA SER A 63 0.33 9.31 3.05
C SER A 63 1.02 9.24 1.69
N ALA A 64 1.48 10.37 1.15
CA ALA A 64 2.19 10.37 -0.13
C ALA A 64 3.51 9.58 -0.05
N GLN A 65 4.26 9.72 1.04
CA GLN A 65 5.55 9.04 1.23
C GLN A 65 5.37 7.51 1.32
N TRP A 66 4.44 7.03 2.15
CA TRP A 66 4.08 5.62 2.24
C TRP A 66 3.48 5.09 0.94
N GLY A 67 2.79 5.94 0.18
CA GLY A 67 2.32 5.63 -1.17
C GLY A 67 3.46 5.36 -2.16
N GLY A 68 4.58 6.09 -2.04
CA GLY A 68 5.80 5.84 -2.83
C GLY A 68 6.46 4.51 -2.49
N GLU A 69 6.57 4.18 -1.20
CA GLU A 69 7.11 2.90 -0.72
C GLU A 69 6.25 1.72 -1.20
N MET A 70 4.93 1.86 -1.05
CA MET A 70 3.95 0.89 -1.55
C MET A 70 4.11 0.66 -3.06
N ALA A 71 4.18 1.73 -3.86
CA ALA A 71 4.30 1.64 -5.31
C ALA A 71 5.63 0.96 -5.74
N THR A 72 6.74 1.33 -5.10
CA THR A 72 8.05 0.74 -5.34
C THR A 72 8.05 -0.75 -4.99
N SER A 73 7.51 -1.09 -3.82
CA SER A 73 7.44 -2.48 -3.35
C SER A 73 6.52 -3.36 -4.22
N TYR A 74 5.37 -2.86 -4.67
CA TYR A 74 4.53 -3.59 -5.63
C TYR A 74 5.20 -3.75 -6.99
N SER A 75 5.91 -2.73 -7.47
CA SER A 75 6.69 -2.82 -8.72
C SER A 75 7.77 -3.89 -8.61
N ALA A 76 8.50 -3.93 -7.49
CA ALA A 76 9.50 -4.96 -7.22
C ALA A 76 8.88 -6.37 -7.13
N ALA A 77 7.70 -6.50 -6.51
CA ALA A 77 6.95 -7.75 -6.48
C ALA A 77 6.54 -8.21 -7.89
N GLY A 78 6.02 -7.29 -8.73
CA GLY A 78 5.64 -7.60 -10.11
C GLY A 78 6.82 -8.02 -10.98
N ALA A 79 7.97 -7.35 -10.83
CA ALA A 79 9.20 -7.72 -11.53
C ALA A 79 9.69 -9.12 -11.11
N ALA A 80 9.71 -9.40 -9.80
CA ALA A 80 10.11 -10.72 -9.28
C ALA A 80 9.16 -11.84 -9.73
N ARG A 81 7.84 -11.60 -9.78
CA ARG A 81 6.87 -12.58 -10.33
C ARG A 81 7.09 -12.84 -11.81
N THR A 82 7.38 -11.80 -12.58
CA THR A 82 7.68 -11.95 -14.01
C THR A 82 8.91 -12.85 -14.24
N GLU A 83 9.97 -12.60 -13.47
CA GLU A 83 11.20 -13.41 -13.58
C GLU A 83 11.00 -14.83 -13.05
N SER A 84 10.22 -15.01 -11.97
CA SER A 84 9.83 -16.33 -11.47
C SER A 84 9.09 -17.13 -12.54
N ASN A 85 8.10 -16.53 -13.21
CA ASN A 85 7.37 -17.18 -14.31
C ASN A 85 8.29 -17.53 -15.49
N ARG A 86 9.29 -16.69 -15.80
CA ARG A 86 10.28 -16.98 -16.83
C ARG A 86 11.12 -18.20 -16.43
N ALA A 87 11.63 -18.24 -15.21
CA ALA A 87 12.41 -19.37 -14.69
C ALA A 87 11.58 -20.66 -14.62
N SER A 88 10.30 -20.58 -14.20
CA SER A 88 9.38 -21.72 -14.20
C SER A 88 9.10 -22.23 -15.61
N THR A 89 8.99 -21.33 -16.60
CA THR A 89 8.80 -21.73 -18.01
C THR A 89 10.06 -22.44 -18.52
N LEU A 90 11.24 -21.92 -18.20
CA LEU A 90 12.51 -22.55 -18.55
C LEU A 90 12.63 -23.95 -17.92
N ALA A 91 12.28 -24.09 -16.64
CA ALA A 91 12.26 -25.38 -15.96
C ALA A 91 11.32 -26.38 -16.66
N GLY A 92 10.11 -25.94 -17.04
CA GLY A 92 9.18 -26.76 -17.80
C GLY A 92 9.73 -27.19 -19.17
N GLN A 93 10.35 -26.28 -19.93
CA GLN A 93 10.98 -26.59 -21.21
C GLN A 93 12.11 -27.60 -21.06
N GLN A 94 12.94 -27.41 -20.03
CA GLN A 94 14.04 -28.28 -19.67
C GLN A 94 13.56 -29.70 -19.30
N THR A 95 12.50 -29.81 -18.49
CA THR A 95 11.88 -31.11 -18.19
C THR A 95 11.31 -31.77 -19.43
N ILE A 96 10.67 -31.03 -20.34
CA ILE A 96 10.16 -31.60 -21.59
C ILE A 96 11.32 -32.15 -22.45
N ILE A 97 12.40 -31.40 -22.59
CA ILE A 97 13.60 -31.85 -23.32
C ILE A 97 14.16 -33.13 -22.71
N ASP A 98 14.28 -33.20 -21.38
CA ASP A 98 14.78 -34.40 -20.72
C ASP A 98 13.85 -35.59 -20.92
N VAL A 99 12.53 -35.40 -20.77
CA VAL A 99 11.54 -36.48 -20.96
C VAL A 99 11.64 -37.04 -22.38
N GLN A 100 11.70 -36.17 -23.39
CA GLN A 100 11.83 -36.58 -24.79
C GLN A 100 13.13 -37.37 -25.02
N LEU A 101 14.26 -36.81 -24.59
CA LEU A 101 15.56 -37.45 -24.77
C LEU A 101 15.65 -38.78 -23.99
N PHE A 102 15.04 -38.86 -22.81
CA PHE A 102 14.99 -40.06 -21.99
C PHE A 102 14.15 -41.16 -22.65
N THR A 103 12.97 -40.83 -23.19
CA THR A 103 12.14 -41.82 -23.89
C THR A 103 12.78 -42.30 -25.17
N ASP A 104 13.45 -41.42 -25.91
CA ASP A 104 14.20 -41.79 -27.13
C ASP A 104 15.38 -42.69 -26.78
N TRP A 105 16.10 -42.37 -25.70
CA TRP A 105 17.21 -43.18 -25.21
C TRP A 105 16.76 -44.58 -24.76
N LEU A 106 15.65 -44.68 -24.01
CA LEU A 106 15.10 -45.98 -23.63
C LEU A 106 14.67 -46.82 -24.83
N SER A 107 14.08 -46.18 -25.85
CA SER A 107 13.66 -46.88 -27.09
C SER A 107 14.88 -47.39 -27.86
N ALA A 108 15.92 -46.56 -28.02
CA ALA A 108 17.17 -46.96 -28.63
C ALA A 108 17.86 -48.10 -27.87
N LEU A 109 17.84 -48.06 -26.52
CA LEU A 109 18.39 -49.12 -25.69
C LEU A 109 17.67 -50.46 -25.86
N ASP A 110 16.34 -50.44 -25.91
CA ASP A 110 15.54 -51.65 -26.10
C ASP A 110 15.83 -52.29 -27.47
N GLU A 111 15.93 -51.48 -28.53
CA GLU A 111 16.30 -51.95 -29.88
C GLU A 111 17.73 -52.53 -29.95
N GLU A 112 18.69 -51.90 -29.27
CA GLU A 112 20.11 -52.29 -29.31
C GLU A 112 20.41 -53.51 -28.44
N GLN A 113 19.73 -53.65 -27.30
CA GLN A 113 20.05 -54.66 -26.28
C GLN A 113 19.00 -55.78 -26.19
N GLY A 114 17.83 -55.61 -26.81
CA GLY A 114 16.73 -56.56 -26.78
C GLY A 114 16.17 -56.78 -25.38
N ARG A 115 16.25 -55.77 -24.50
CA ARG A 115 15.83 -55.85 -23.10
C ARG A 115 15.16 -54.56 -22.65
N VAL A 116 14.18 -54.72 -21.76
CA VAL A 116 13.42 -53.61 -21.20
C VAL A 116 14.26 -52.87 -20.16
N GLY A 117 14.55 -51.59 -20.43
CA GLY A 117 15.21 -50.66 -19.50
C GLY A 117 16.74 -50.78 -19.47
N PRO A 118 17.45 -49.88 -18.77
CA PRO A 118 18.91 -49.89 -18.62
C PRO A 118 19.37 -50.94 -17.58
N ALA A 119 20.57 -51.50 -17.73
CA ALA A 119 21.13 -52.49 -16.80
C ALA A 119 21.87 -51.71 -15.71
N PRO A 120 21.93 -52.23 -14.48
CA PRO A 120 22.77 -51.64 -13.44
C PRO A 120 24.21 -51.52 -13.94
N GLY A 121 24.80 -50.33 -13.77
CA GLY A 121 26.14 -50.05 -14.30
C GLY A 121 26.21 -49.84 -15.81
N TYR A 122 25.12 -49.38 -16.45
CA TYR A 122 25.13 -48.95 -17.85
C TYR A 122 26.31 -48.01 -18.15
N VAL A 123 27.08 -48.36 -19.18
CA VAL A 123 28.14 -47.52 -19.73
C VAL A 123 27.74 -47.14 -21.16
N PRO A 124 27.63 -45.84 -21.49
CA PRO A 124 27.27 -45.42 -22.84
C PRO A 124 28.37 -45.79 -23.84
N ASP A 125 28.00 -46.47 -24.93
CA ASP A 125 28.89 -46.73 -26.07
C ASP A 125 28.72 -45.63 -27.12
N PRO A 126 29.73 -44.78 -27.39
CA PRO A 126 29.63 -43.70 -28.38
C PRO A 126 29.31 -44.17 -29.81
N ALA A 127 29.49 -45.45 -30.13
CA ALA A 127 29.17 -46.02 -31.44
C ALA A 127 27.68 -46.38 -31.61
N THR A 128 26.89 -46.32 -30.53
CA THR A 128 25.47 -46.66 -30.50
C THR A 128 24.58 -45.41 -30.52
N TYR A 129 23.32 -45.55 -30.96
CA TYR A 129 22.38 -44.43 -30.93
C TYR A 129 22.00 -44.10 -29.48
N SER A 130 21.85 -45.11 -28.61
CA SER A 130 21.63 -44.88 -27.17
C SER A 130 22.79 -44.11 -26.53
N GLY A 131 24.05 -44.46 -26.82
CA GLY A 131 25.20 -43.70 -26.31
C GLY A 131 25.28 -42.27 -26.85
N PHE A 132 24.90 -42.06 -28.12
CA PHE A 132 24.78 -40.72 -28.72
C PHE A 132 23.72 -39.86 -27.99
N LEU A 133 22.57 -40.43 -27.65
CA LEU A 133 21.51 -39.72 -26.91
C LEU A 133 21.90 -39.48 -25.45
N TYR A 134 22.48 -40.48 -24.78
CA TYR A 134 22.93 -40.38 -23.39
C TYR A 134 23.94 -39.24 -23.19
N ALA A 135 24.91 -39.11 -24.11
CA ALA A 135 25.90 -38.02 -24.09
C ALA A 135 25.30 -36.61 -24.25
N ARG A 136 24.01 -36.49 -24.55
CA ARG A 136 23.28 -35.21 -24.69
C ARG A 136 22.33 -34.92 -23.53
N PHE A 137 22.23 -35.83 -22.56
CA PHE A 137 21.53 -35.50 -21.32
C PHE A 137 22.14 -34.25 -20.72
N ARG A 138 21.28 -33.38 -20.20
CA ARG A 138 21.72 -32.16 -19.53
C ARG A 138 22.46 -32.55 -18.25
N GLU A 139 23.47 -31.76 -17.88
CA GLU A 139 24.26 -31.98 -16.66
C GLU A 139 23.38 -32.08 -15.40
N GLU A 140 22.28 -31.32 -15.34
CA GLU A 140 21.33 -31.36 -14.22
C GLU A 140 20.41 -32.60 -14.22
N PHE A 141 20.31 -33.33 -15.34
CA PHE A 141 19.48 -34.53 -15.47
C PHE A 141 20.26 -35.82 -15.24
N GLU A 142 21.53 -35.85 -15.68
CA GLU A 142 22.38 -37.04 -15.65
C GLU A 142 22.48 -37.71 -14.25
N PRO A 143 22.65 -36.99 -13.12
CA PRO A 143 22.72 -37.62 -11.80
C PRO A 143 21.46 -38.41 -11.46
N ALA A 144 20.27 -37.89 -11.81
CA ALA A 144 19.00 -38.57 -11.58
C ALA A 144 18.88 -39.84 -12.42
N VAL A 145 19.32 -39.80 -13.68
CA VAL A 145 19.33 -40.98 -14.55
C VAL A 145 20.28 -42.03 -13.99
N GLN A 146 21.51 -41.66 -13.66
CA GLN A 146 22.51 -42.59 -13.13
C GLN A 146 22.04 -43.26 -11.83
N ALA A 147 21.50 -42.48 -10.88
CA ALA A 147 20.95 -42.99 -9.63
C ALA A 147 19.77 -43.94 -9.89
N TRP A 148 18.86 -43.56 -10.79
CA TRP A 148 17.72 -44.39 -11.16
C TRP A 148 18.13 -45.70 -11.81
N VAL A 149 19.09 -45.70 -12.75
CA VAL A 149 19.63 -46.92 -13.36
C VAL A 149 20.29 -47.84 -12.33
N ALA A 150 20.99 -47.27 -11.35
CA ALA A 150 21.64 -48.06 -10.29
C ALA A 150 20.64 -48.82 -9.40
N LEU A 151 19.38 -48.39 -9.33
CA LEU A 151 18.32 -49.07 -8.58
C LEU A 151 17.70 -50.28 -9.31
N ASP A 152 18.14 -50.56 -10.53
CA ASP A 152 17.60 -51.60 -11.41
C ASP A 152 16.06 -51.57 -11.56
N PRO A 153 15.49 -50.49 -12.11
CA PRO A 153 14.04 -50.29 -12.18
C PRO A 153 13.33 -51.33 -13.06
N SER A 154 14.08 -52.11 -13.86
CA SER A 154 13.55 -53.18 -14.69
C SER A 154 13.15 -54.42 -13.89
N THR A 155 13.79 -54.65 -12.73
CA THR A 155 13.56 -55.82 -11.88
C THR A 155 13.12 -55.46 -10.45
N ASN A 156 13.41 -54.24 -10.01
CA ASN A 156 13.10 -53.73 -8.68
C ASN A 156 11.78 -52.96 -8.67
N ALA A 157 10.73 -53.57 -8.11
CA ALA A 157 9.41 -52.95 -8.00
C ALA A 157 9.34 -51.74 -7.04
N ASP A 158 10.31 -51.60 -6.12
CA ASP A 158 10.40 -50.49 -5.18
C ASP A 158 11.17 -49.28 -5.76
N ALA A 159 11.77 -49.43 -6.95
CA ALA A 159 12.44 -48.32 -7.62
C ALA A 159 11.44 -47.24 -8.03
N PRO A 160 11.81 -45.94 -7.95
CA PRO A 160 10.96 -44.87 -8.47
C PRO A 160 10.60 -45.10 -9.94
N PRO A 161 9.42 -44.65 -10.41
CA PRO A 161 8.92 -44.99 -11.74
C PRO A 161 9.74 -44.39 -12.90
N SER A 162 10.51 -43.34 -12.63
CA SER A 162 11.42 -42.71 -13.59
C SER A 162 12.45 -41.83 -12.86
N PRO A 163 13.53 -41.40 -13.54
CA PRO A 163 14.47 -40.44 -12.98
C PRO A 163 13.82 -39.13 -12.53
N PHE A 164 12.69 -38.74 -13.12
CA PHE A 164 11.95 -37.52 -12.77
C PHE A 164 11.25 -37.57 -11.41
N ALA A 165 11.13 -38.76 -10.81
CA ALA A 165 10.60 -38.97 -9.47
C ALA A 165 11.70 -39.10 -8.41
N MET A 166 12.98 -38.94 -8.80
CA MET A 166 14.13 -39.03 -7.92
C MET A 166 14.41 -37.67 -7.27
N ASP A 167 14.92 -37.68 -6.03
CA ASP A 167 15.35 -36.45 -5.33
C ASP A 167 16.55 -35.78 -6.02
N GLU A 168 17.33 -36.55 -6.77
CA GLU A 168 18.48 -36.10 -7.57
C GLU A 168 18.05 -35.28 -8.79
N TYR A 169 16.78 -35.34 -9.22
CA TYR A 169 16.30 -34.54 -10.35
C TYR A 169 16.00 -33.10 -9.92
N VAL A 170 17.05 -32.28 -9.94
CA VAL A 170 17.00 -30.93 -9.41
C VAL A 170 17.37 -29.92 -10.49
N LEU A 171 16.39 -29.11 -10.90
CA LEU A 171 16.61 -28.04 -11.87
C LEU A 171 16.95 -26.72 -11.19
N SER A 172 18.05 -26.10 -11.61
CA SER A 172 18.46 -24.76 -11.17
C SER A 172 17.37 -23.72 -11.48
N ALA A 173 16.70 -23.84 -12.61
CA ALA A 173 15.58 -22.99 -13.03
C ALA A 173 14.35 -23.11 -12.08
N THR A 174 14.06 -24.32 -11.58
CA THR A 174 12.99 -24.52 -10.58
C THR A 174 13.34 -23.83 -9.26
N GLN A 175 14.59 -23.98 -8.78
CA GLN A 175 15.03 -23.32 -7.55
C GLN A 175 15.00 -21.79 -7.69
N GLU A 176 15.45 -21.27 -8.82
CA GLU A 176 15.44 -19.84 -9.11
C GLU A 176 14.01 -19.29 -9.15
N SER A 177 13.09 -20.01 -9.79
CA SER A 177 11.66 -19.67 -9.78
C SER A 177 11.11 -19.53 -8.36
N GLN A 178 11.35 -20.52 -7.50
CA GLN A 178 10.89 -20.52 -6.11
C GLN A 178 11.54 -19.41 -5.27
N ARG A 179 12.83 -19.12 -5.51
CA ARG A 179 13.55 -18.03 -4.85
C ARG A 179 12.95 -16.67 -5.21
N LEU A 180 12.64 -16.46 -6.48
CA LEU A 180 12.03 -15.24 -6.99
C LEU A 180 10.59 -15.07 -6.51
N GLU A 181 9.84 -16.16 -6.41
CA GLU A 181 8.49 -16.17 -5.83
C GLU A 181 8.52 -15.71 -4.37
N LYS A 182 9.41 -16.27 -3.54
CA LYS A 182 9.62 -15.81 -2.15
C LYS A 182 9.99 -14.32 -2.07
N LYS A 183 10.83 -13.85 -3.00
CA LYS A 183 11.19 -12.42 -3.10
C LYS A 183 9.98 -11.56 -3.45
N ALA A 184 9.13 -12.02 -4.37
CA ALA A 184 7.90 -11.33 -4.74
C ALA A 184 6.93 -11.23 -3.56
N ASP A 185 6.77 -12.29 -2.79
CA ASP A 185 5.86 -12.31 -1.64
C ASP A 185 6.34 -11.41 -0.52
N ALA A 186 7.65 -11.41 -0.23
CA ALA A 186 8.23 -10.47 0.73
C ALA A 186 8.05 -9.00 0.29
N ALA A 187 8.20 -8.70 -1.01
CA ALA A 187 7.95 -7.36 -1.54
C ALA A 187 6.47 -6.98 -1.50
N ALA A 188 5.56 -7.90 -1.83
CA ALA A 188 4.12 -7.69 -1.75
C ALA A 188 3.68 -7.45 -0.30
N ALA A 189 4.18 -8.22 0.66
CA ALA A 189 3.88 -8.03 2.08
C ALA A 189 4.31 -6.63 2.58
N ARG A 190 5.51 -6.16 2.17
CA ARG A 190 5.95 -4.79 2.45
C ARG A 190 5.04 -3.75 1.82
N ALA A 191 4.61 -3.95 0.57
CA ALA A 191 3.69 -3.06 -0.11
C ALA A 191 2.32 -2.99 0.60
N HIS A 192 1.79 -4.13 1.05
CA HIS A 192 0.54 -4.19 1.81
C HIS A 192 0.63 -3.45 3.15
N HIS A 193 1.74 -3.64 3.88
CA HIS A 193 1.99 -2.89 5.11
C HIS A 193 2.06 -1.38 4.85
N ALA A 194 2.84 -0.96 3.85
CA ALA A 194 2.94 0.45 3.46
C ALA A 194 1.59 1.04 3.04
N ASN A 195 0.76 0.27 2.32
CA ASN A 195 -0.60 0.70 1.98
C ASN A 195 -1.46 0.89 3.24
N GLY A 196 -1.40 -0.02 4.20
CA GLY A 196 -2.14 0.12 5.46
C GLY A 196 -1.75 1.38 6.23
N VAL A 197 -0.45 1.69 6.30
CA VAL A 197 0.02 2.92 6.96
C VAL A 197 -0.41 4.17 6.18
N LYS A 198 -0.32 4.15 4.84
CA LYS A 198 -0.84 5.23 3.99
C LYS A 198 -2.31 5.49 4.28
N ASP A 199 -3.14 4.46 4.24
CA ASP A 199 -4.60 4.58 4.41
C ASP A 199 -4.97 5.14 5.79
N ASN A 200 -4.20 4.78 6.82
CA ASN A 200 -4.30 5.35 8.15
C ASN A 200 -4.04 6.88 8.17
N TYR A 201 -3.06 7.38 7.43
CA TYR A 201 -2.83 8.82 7.28
C TYR A 201 -3.93 9.52 6.45
N VAL A 202 -4.51 8.84 5.46
CA VAL A 202 -5.71 9.34 4.76
C VAL A 202 -6.88 9.49 5.73
N LEU A 203 -7.12 8.52 6.60
CA LEU A 203 -8.16 8.60 7.63
C LEU A 203 -7.91 9.79 8.58
N ALA A 204 -6.67 9.97 9.05
CA ALA A 204 -6.30 11.11 9.89
C ALA A 204 -6.60 12.46 9.21
N THR A 205 -6.38 12.56 7.90
CA THR A 205 -6.72 13.74 7.08
C THR A 205 -8.23 14.02 7.10
N VAL A 206 -9.07 12.99 6.93
CA VAL A 206 -10.54 13.11 6.98
C VAL A 206 -11.02 13.54 8.38
N LEU A 207 -10.42 13.00 9.43
CA LEU A 207 -10.74 13.41 10.81
C LEU A 207 -10.35 14.88 11.05
N CYS A 208 -9.17 15.31 10.59
CA CYS A 208 -8.78 16.71 10.69
C CYS A 208 -9.72 17.64 9.91
N ALA A 209 -10.17 17.24 8.72
CA ALA A 209 -11.17 18.00 7.96
C ALA A 209 -12.48 18.15 8.73
N SER A 210 -12.89 17.11 9.46
CA SER A 210 -14.06 17.17 10.36
C SER A 210 -13.86 18.15 11.51
N VAL A 211 -12.67 18.20 12.11
CA VAL A 211 -12.31 19.19 13.15
C VAL A 211 -12.36 20.61 12.60
N LEU A 212 -11.77 20.84 11.42
CA LEU A 212 -11.79 22.14 10.74
C LEU A 212 -13.23 22.59 10.45
N PHE A 213 -14.09 21.67 10.00
CA PHE A 213 -15.50 21.94 9.76
C PHE A 213 -16.24 22.38 11.02
N PHE A 214 -16.17 21.59 12.10
CA PHE A 214 -16.88 21.91 13.35
C PHE A 214 -16.33 23.16 14.02
N GLY A 215 -15.01 23.34 14.04
CA GLY A 215 -14.40 24.55 14.57
C GLY A 215 -14.76 25.79 13.74
N GLY A 216 -14.73 25.68 12.41
CA GLY A 216 -15.01 26.78 11.48
C GLY A 216 -16.47 27.23 11.51
N ILE A 217 -17.43 26.29 11.52
CA ILE A 217 -18.86 26.61 11.66
C ILE A 217 -19.16 27.09 13.08
N GLY A 218 -18.63 26.42 14.10
CA GLY A 218 -18.82 26.78 15.50
C GLY A 218 -18.44 28.23 15.79
N ALA A 219 -17.40 28.76 15.14
CA ALA A 219 -16.96 30.14 15.27
C ALA A 219 -17.99 31.18 14.77
N LYS A 220 -18.91 30.82 13.87
CA LYS A 220 -19.90 31.74 13.29
C LYS A 220 -21.25 31.75 14.01
N LEU A 221 -21.46 30.86 15.00
CA LEU A 221 -22.76 30.71 15.66
C LEU A 221 -22.94 31.74 16.78
N SER A 222 -24.08 32.44 16.75
CA SER A 222 -24.43 33.48 17.73
C SER A 222 -24.81 32.90 19.10
N SER A 223 -25.25 31.63 19.14
CA SER A 223 -25.64 30.95 20.38
C SER A 223 -24.42 30.37 21.11
N PRO A 224 -24.13 30.81 22.35
CA PRO A 224 -22.97 30.34 23.12
C PRO A 224 -23.00 28.83 23.40
N ARG A 225 -24.19 28.25 23.60
CA ARG A 225 -24.37 26.81 23.86
C ARG A 225 -24.05 25.97 22.63
N LEU A 226 -24.53 26.39 21.46
CA LEU A 226 -24.29 25.67 20.20
C LEU A 226 -22.82 25.80 19.77
N ARG A 227 -22.22 26.98 20.00
CA ARG A 227 -20.78 27.21 19.81
C ARG A 227 -19.94 26.29 20.70
N LEU A 228 -20.26 26.19 22.00
CA LEU A 228 -19.56 25.29 22.91
C LEU A 228 -19.70 23.82 22.49
N ALA A 229 -20.88 23.39 22.07
CA ALA A 229 -21.10 22.01 21.60
C ALA A 229 -20.25 21.69 20.35
N MET A 230 -20.21 22.57 19.35
CA MET A 230 -19.41 22.39 18.15
C MET A 230 -17.90 22.33 18.46
N VAL A 231 -17.41 23.25 19.29
CA VAL A 231 -16.00 23.27 19.72
C VAL A 231 -15.66 22.02 20.53
N GLY A 232 -16.56 21.56 21.39
CA GLY A 232 -16.39 20.33 22.16
C GLY A 232 -16.27 19.10 21.26
N ILE A 233 -17.15 18.95 20.27
CA ILE A 233 -17.10 17.85 19.30
C ILE A 233 -15.81 17.90 18.48
N GLY A 234 -15.43 19.09 17.99
CA GLY A 234 -14.15 19.29 17.30
C GLY A 234 -12.93 18.96 18.16
N GLY A 235 -12.96 19.32 19.45
CA GLY A 235 -11.91 19.00 20.41
C GLY A 235 -11.78 17.50 20.66
N VAL A 236 -12.90 16.77 20.84
CA VAL A 236 -12.89 15.31 21.00
C VAL A 236 -12.35 14.62 19.74
N ALA A 237 -12.81 15.05 18.55
CA ALA A 237 -12.31 14.53 17.29
C ALA A 237 -10.81 14.81 17.10
N LEU A 238 -10.35 16.00 17.50
CA LEU A 238 -8.92 16.34 17.47
C LEU A 238 -8.11 15.40 18.37
N LEU A 239 -8.53 15.20 19.62
CA LEU A 239 -7.83 14.35 20.57
C LEU A 239 -7.78 12.89 20.10
N ALA A 240 -8.87 12.38 19.52
CA ALA A 240 -8.90 11.06 18.91
C ALA A 240 -7.90 10.97 17.74
N THR A 241 -7.87 11.98 16.88
CA THR A 241 -6.94 12.04 15.74
C THR A 241 -5.48 12.10 16.21
N LEU A 242 -5.20 12.86 17.27
CA LEU A 242 -3.87 12.98 17.87
C LEU A 242 -3.39 11.64 18.45
N GLY A 243 -4.24 10.96 19.22
CA GLY A 243 -3.92 9.65 19.80
C GLY A 243 -3.63 8.60 18.74
N VAL A 244 -4.37 8.66 17.64
CA VAL A 244 -4.18 7.78 16.49
C VAL A 244 -2.87 8.11 15.73
N LEU A 245 -2.61 9.37 15.42
CA LEU A 245 -1.39 9.82 14.71
C LEU A 245 -0.09 9.52 15.45
N ILE A 246 -0.08 9.65 16.79
CA ILE A 246 1.11 9.36 17.61
C ILE A 246 1.49 7.88 17.55
N SER A 247 0.53 6.99 17.28
CA SER A 247 0.77 5.55 17.19
C SER A 247 1.29 5.08 15.82
N TYR A 248 1.26 5.95 14.80
CA TYR A 248 1.56 5.57 13.43
C TYR A 248 3.04 5.73 13.08
N PRO A 249 3.63 4.79 12.30
CA PRO A 249 5.02 4.87 11.91
C PRO A 249 5.26 6.00 10.90
N VAL A 250 6.29 6.81 11.17
CA VAL A 250 6.66 7.98 10.36
C VAL A 250 7.76 7.60 9.39
N GLN A 251 7.65 8.08 8.14
CA GLN A 251 8.67 7.94 7.11
C GLN A 251 9.33 9.32 6.91
N VAL A 252 10.66 9.38 6.99
CA VAL A 252 11.49 10.59 6.87
C VAL A 252 12.21 10.59 5.54
#